data_AF-A0A8S1BJP1-F1
#
_entry.id   AF-A0A8S1BJP1-F1
#
_cell.length_a   1.000
_cell.length_b   1.000
_cell.length_c   1.000
_cell.angle_alpha   90.00
_cell.angle_beta   90.00
_cell.angle_gamma   90.00
#
_symmetry.space_group_name_H-M   'P 1'
#
loop_
_entity.id
_entity.type
_entity.pdbx_description
1 polymer ?
#
loop_
_entity_poly.entity_id
_entity_poly.type
_entity_poly.pdbx_seq_one_letter_code
_entity_poly.pdbx_strand_id
1 'polypeptide(L)'
;MGENKTNNKQVRVWCDGCYDMVHFGHANSLRQAKALGDVLIVGVHTDEEISKHKGPPVFTQEERYKMVRAIKWVDQVVEGAPYVTTLETLDKYQCDFCVHGDDITVTADGIDTYHLVKKADRYREVQRTAGVSTTDLVGRMLLLTREHFKRGDKEYTVALEHSSNLGTDSTARSPYTGCSKFLPTTQKIIQFSSGLSPKPTDKVVYVAGAFDLFHVGHLDFLEAAHKQGDFLIVGLHTDLEVNRYKGSNYPIMNLHERVLSVLACKYVHEVVIGAPYSVTADLMDHFRVKVVCHGRTTIATDADESDPYKVPKQRGCFKILNSGNTMTTEDIVQRIIRHRLEFEVRNSRKEQKETAIIKLKNEQQHVKQNGNCEIEAK
;
A
#
# COMPACT_ATOMS: atom_id res chain seq x y z
N MET A 1 -33.66 -10.49 -40.11
CA MET A 1 -33.82 -10.62 -38.65
C MET A 1 -32.60 -9.96 -38.03
N GLY A 2 -32.77 -8.75 -37.47
CA GLY A 2 -31.67 -8.01 -36.85
C GLY A 2 -31.42 -8.56 -35.44
N GLU A 3 -30.21 -9.03 -35.18
CA GLU A 3 -29.79 -9.48 -33.87
C GLU A 3 -29.75 -8.28 -32.90
N ASN A 4 -30.58 -8.36 -31.85
CA ASN A 4 -30.52 -7.48 -30.69
C ASN A 4 -29.17 -7.65 -30.00
N LYS A 5 -28.20 -6.77 -30.31
CA LYS A 5 -27.07 -6.52 -29.41
C LYS A 5 -27.63 -5.91 -28.14
N THR A 6 -27.80 -6.72 -27.09
CA THR A 6 -27.96 -6.21 -25.72
C THR A 6 -26.72 -5.40 -25.38
N ASN A 7 -26.84 -4.08 -25.47
CA ASN A 7 -25.80 -3.13 -25.14
C ASN A 7 -25.65 -3.15 -23.61
N ASN A 8 -24.89 -4.11 -23.08
CA ASN A 8 -24.73 -4.26 -21.64
C ASN A 8 -24.05 -2.99 -21.10
N LYS A 9 -24.78 -2.22 -20.29
CA LYS A 9 -24.27 -0.95 -19.74
C LYS A 9 -23.05 -1.25 -18.88
N GLN A 10 -21.95 -0.58 -19.17
CA GLN A 10 -20.71 -0.66 -18.39
C GLN A 10 -20.98 -0.21 -16.94
N VAL A 11 -20.61 -1.03 -15.96
CA VAL A 11 -20.75 -0.73 -14.52
C VAL A 11 -19.57 0.10 -14.06
N ARG A 12 -19.85 1.28 -13.51
CA ARG A 12 -18.84 2.28 -13.10
C ARG A 12 -18.83 2.42 -11.58
N VAL A 13 -17.67 2.19 -10.99
CA VAL A 13 -17.44 2.12 -9.55
C VAL A 13 -16.69 3.36 -9.09
N TRP A 14 -17.15 3.95 -7.98
CA TRP A 14 -16.49 5.07 -7.32
C TRP A 14 -15.79 4.63 -6.03
N CYS A 15 -14.52 5.01 -5.87
CA CYS A 15 -13.88 5.05 -4.55
C CYS A 15 -13.41 6.48 -4.30
N ASP A 16 -13.32 6.89 -3.05
CA ASP A 16 -12.60 8.11 -2.69
C ASP A 16 -11.78 7.91 -1.42
N GLY A 17 -10.88 8.85 -1.16
CA GLY A 17 -10.04 8.78 0.02
C GLY A 17 -8.87 9.74 -0.04
N CYS A 18 -8.12 9.76 1.07
CA CYS A 18 -6.91 10.56 1.16
C CYS A 18 -5.78 9.95 0.32
N TYR A 19 -5.65 8.61 0.34
CA TYR A 19 -4.54 7.86 -0.26
C TYR A 19 -3.16 8.42 0.10
N ASP A 20 -3.03 8.86 1.36
CA ASP A 20 -1.77 9.32 1.93
C ASP A 20 -0.96 8.11 2.41
N MET A 21 0.32 8.04 2.03
CA MET A 21 1.16 6.85 2.24
C MET A 21 0.53 5.57 1.64
N VAL A 22 0.28 5.57 0.33
CA VAL A 22 -0.28 4.40 -0.38
C VAL A 22 0.52 3.14 -0.05
N HIS A 23 -0.21 2.07 0.26
CA HIS A 23 0.35 0.77 0.64
C HIS A 23 -0.54 -0.36 0.09
N PHE A 24 -0.10 -1.61 0.18
CA PHE A 24 -0.82 -2.75 -0.39
C PHE A 24 -2.28 -2.89 0.11
N GLY A 25 -2.58 -2.42 1.32
CA GLY A 25 -3.97 -2.34 1.81
C GLY A 25 -4.90 -1.46 0.98
N HIS A 26 -4.46 -0.25 0.60
CA HIS A 26 -5.20 0.62 -0.33
C HIS A 26 -5.35 -0.06 -1.70
N ALA A 27 -4.25 -0.64 -2.20
CA ALA A 27 -4.24 -1.31 -3.49
C ALA A 27 -5.21 -2.52 -3.53
N ASN A 28 -5.29 -3.32 -2.46
CA ASN A 28 -6.25 -4.42 -2.36
C ASN A 28 -7.69 -3.94 -2.23
N SER A 29 -7.94 -2.82 -1.55
CA SER A 29 -9.28 -2.21 -1.50
C SER A 29 -9.74 -1.81 -2.91
N LEU A 30 -8.86 -1.17 -3.68
CA LEU A 30 -9.13 -0.78 -5.07
C LEU A 30 -9.27 -2.00 -5.99
N ARG A 31 -8.48 -3.07 -5.78
CA ARG A 31 -8.67 -4.35 -6.48
C ARG A 31 -10.05 -4.94 -6.23
N GLN A 32 -10.50 -4.96 -4.98
CA GLN A 32 -11.83 -5.46 -4.62
C GLN A 32 -12.93 -4.59 -5.24
N ALA A 33 -12.79 -3.26 -5.19
CA ALA A 33 -13.73 -2.34 -5.82
C ALA A 33 -13.80 -2.53 -7.33
N LYS A 34 -12.66 -2.64 -8.01
CA LYS A 34 -12.59 -2.93 -9.45
C LYS A 34 -13.25 -4.27 -9.80
N ALA A 35 -13.21 -5.26 -8.92
CA ALA A 35 -13.87 -6.56 -9.19
C ALA A 35 -15.42 -6.50 -9.14
N LEU A 36 -15.99 -5.41 -8.62
CA LEU A 36 -17.45 -5.20 -8.55
C LEU A 36 -18.03 -4.51 -9.80
N GLY A 37 -17.19 -4.06 -10.73
CA GLY A 37 -17.64 -3.40 -11.95
C GLY A 37 -16.59 -3.40 -13.05
N ASP A 38 -16.82 -2.62 -14.09
CA ASP A 38 -15.98 -2.60 -15.29
C ASP A 38 -14.98 -1.45 -15.30
N VAL A 39 -15.31 -0.32 -14.65
CA VAL A 39 -14.48 0.89 -14.55
C VAL A 39 -14.40 1.36 -13.12
N LEU A 40 -13.20 1.61 -12.62
CA LEU A 40 -12.93 2.17 -11.31
C LEU A 40 -12.43 3.60 -11.43
N ILE A 41 -13.22 4.53 -10.89
CA ILE A 41 -12.90 5.94 -10.75
C ILE A 41 -12.56 6.20 -9.29
N VAL A 42 -11.41 6.84 -9.05
CA VAL A 42 -10.94 7.14 -7.69
C VAL A 42 -10.84 8.65 -7.47
N GLY A 43 -11.70 9.17 -6.61
CA GLY A 43 -11.61 10.53 -6.07
C GLY A 43 -10.50 10.65 -5.03
N VAL A 44 -9.69 11.70 -5.13
CA VAL A 44 -8.63 11.98 -4.15
C VAL A 44 -8.81 13.40 -3.63
N HIS A 45 -8.85 13.56 -2.31
CA HIS A 45 -9.10 14.87 -1.68
C HIS A 45 -7.85 15.78 -1.75
N THR A 46 -8.07 17.10 -1.65
CA THR A 46 -6.98 18.08 -1.56
C THR A 46 -6.30 18.07 -0.19
N ASP A 47 -5.13 18.69 -0.09
CA ASP A 47 -4.40 18.82 1.17
C ASP A 47 -5.18 19.66 2.20
N GLU A 48 -5.85 20.72 1.75
CA GLU A 48 -6.69 21.56 2.60
C GLU A 48 -7.88 20.79 3.15
N GLU A 49 -8.52 19.97 2.32
CA GLU A 49 -9.72 19.22 2.71
C GLU A 49 -9.39 18.12 3.72
N ILE A 50 -8.25 17.45 3.56
CA ILE A 50 -7.76 16.45 4.53
C ILE A 50 -7.43 17.11 5.87
N SER A 51 -6.76 18.27 5.83
CA SER A 51 -6.29 18.98 7.01
C SER A 51 -7.44 19.40 7.93
N LYS A 52 -8.60 19.78 7.37
CA LYS A 52 -9.81 20.11 8.14
C LYS A 52 -10.33 18.96 9.01
N HIS A 53 -10.13 17.71 8.59
CA HIS A 53 -10.78 16.55 9.19
C HIS A 53 -9.86 15.75 10.11
N LYS A 54 -8.59 15.56 9.72
CA LYS A 54 -7.68 14.67 10.45
C LYS A 54 -6.26 15.19 10.62
N GLY A 55 -5.95 16.42 10.20
CA GLY A 55 -4.59 16.96 10.17
C GLY A 55 -3.89 16.73 8.82
N PRO A 56 -2.71 17.33 8.62
CA PRO A 56 -2.08 17.40 7.30
C PRO A 56 -1.63 16.01 6.81
N PRO A 57 -1.70 15.75 5.49
CA PRO A 57 -1.13 14.54 4.90
C PRO A 57 0.41 14.59 4.86
N VAL A 58 1.05 13.42 4.78
CA VAL A 58 2.51 13.28 4.61
C VAL A 58 2.94 13.62 3.17
N PHE A 59 2.10 13.26 2.19
CA PHE A 59 2.32 13.51 0.77
C PHE A 59 1.43 14.64 0.30
N THR A 60 1.95 15.45 -0.61
CA THR A 60 1.16 16.49 -1.28
C THR A 60 0.07 15.83 -2.13
N GLN A 61 -0.98 16.58 -2.44
CA GLN A 61 -2.05 16.07 -3.29
C GLN A 61 -1.56 15.59 -4.67
N GLU A 62 -0.58 16.27 -5.28
CA GLU A 62 0.01 15.85 -6.55
C GLU A 62 0.74 14.51 -6.45
N GLU A 63 1.49 14.29 -5.37
CA GLU A 63 2.13 13.02 -5.09
C GLU A 63 1.08 11.90 -4.90
N ARG A 64 -0.01 12.18 -4.19
CA ARG A 64 -1.12 11.24 -3.96
C ARG A 64 -1.88 10.92 -5.25
N TYR A 65 -2.22 11.93 -6.06
CA TYR A 65 -2.87 11.72 -7.37
C TYR A 65 -2.03 10.82 -8.26
N LYS A 66 -0.71 11.09 -8.33
CA LYS A 66 0.22 10.30 -9.13
C LYS A 66 0.32 8.85 -8.65
N MET A 67 0.41 8.62 -7.35
CA MET A 67 0.44 7.27 -6.78
C MET A 67 -0.83 6.48 -7.10
N VAL A 68 -2.01 7.08 -6.94
CA VAL A 68 -3.28 6.40 -7.22
C VAL A 68 -3.41 6.04 -8.71
N ARG A 69 -3.00 6.94 -9.63
CA ARG A 69 -2.98 6.67 -11.09
C ARG A 69 -2.08 5.51 -11.50
N ALA A 70 -1.12 5.14 -10.65
CA ALA A 70 -0.18 4.06 -10.92
C ALA A 70 -0.69 2.69 -10.48
N ILE A 71 -1.75 2.64 -9.68
CA ILE A 71 -2.35 1.38 -9.26
C ILE A 71 -3.11 0.78 -10.44
N LYS A 72 -2.76 -0.44 -10.84
CA LYS A 72 -3.22 -1.05 -12.09
C LYS A 72 -4.72 -1.31 -12.22
N TRP A 73 -5.45 -1.27 -11.10
CA TRP A 73 -6.90 -1.42 -11.08
C TRP A 73 -7.65 -0.10 -11.28
N VAL A 74 -6.96 1.04 -11.20
CA VAL A 74 -7.55 2.38 -11.32
C VAL A 74 -7.55 2.81 -12.78
N ASP A 75 -8.72 3.11 -13.32
CA ASP A 75 -8.85 3.61 -14.70
C ASP A 75 -8.80 5.14 -14.77
N GLN A 76 -9.38 5.82 -13.77
CA GLN A 76 -9.44 7.28 -13.73
C GLN A 76 -9.24 7.80 -12.30
N VAL A 77 -8.48 8.89 -12.17
CA VAL A 77 -8.37 9.66 -10.93
C VAL A 77 -9.09 10.99 -11.08
N VAL A 78 -9.91 11.32 -10.09
CA VAL A 78 -10.57 12.62 -9.94
C VAL A 78 -9.86 13.39 -8.82
N GLU A 79 -9.23 14.50 -9.18
CA GLU A 79 -8.55 15.39 -8.25
C GLU A 79 -9.55 16.30 -7.53
N GLY A 80 -9.24 16.67 -6.28
CA GLY A 80 -10.10 17.57 -5.49
C GLY A 80 -11.49 17.01 -5.20
N ALA A 81 -11.60 15.69 -5.02
CA ALA A 81 -12.86 15.07 -4.64
C ALA A 81 -13.32 15.51 -3.24
N PRO A 82 -14.64 15.69 -3.00
CA PRO A 82 -15.15 16.02 -1.68
C PRO A 82 -14.80 14.94 -0.64
N TYR A 83 -14.72 15.33 0.64
CA TYR A 83 -14.34 14.40 1.72
C TYR A 83 -15.36 13.28 1.96
N VAL A 84 -16.64 13.57 1.72
CA VAL A 84 -17.74 12.61 1.88
C VAL A 84 -18.38 12.35 0.53
N THR A 85 -18.53 11.07 0.18
CA THR A 85 -19.24 10.65 -1.03
C THR A 85 -20.71 11.08 -0.99
N THR A 86 -21.17 11.74 -2.05
CA THR A 86 -22.57 12.16 -2.21
C THR A 86 -23.18 11.55 -3.47
N LEU A 87 -24.52 11.45 -3.51
CA LEU A 87 -25.24 11.03 -4.74
C LEU A 87 -24.92 11.95 -5.92
N GLU A 88 -24.80 13.26 -5.68
CA GLU A 88 -24.38 14.24 -6.68
C GLU A 88 -23.01 13.90 -7.28
N THR A 89 -22.04 13.51 -6.45
CA THR A 89 -20.72 13.09 -6.92
C THR A 89 -20.83 11.85 -7.80
N LEU A 90 -21.61 10.86 -7.38
CA LEU A 90 -21.80 9.63 -8.17
C LEU A 90 -22.48 9.92 -9.50
N ASP A 91 -23.49 10.80 -9.52
CA ASP A 91 -24.21 11.19 -10.74
C ASP A 91 -23.32 12.00 -11.69
N LYS A 92 -22.52 12.93 -11.15
CA LYS A 92 -21.56 13.75 -11.91
C LYS A 92 -20.55 12.90 -12.68
N TYR A 93 -20.04 11.82 -12.08
CA TYR A 93 -19.07 10.92 -12.72
C TYR A 93 -19.70 9.66 -13.34
N GLN A 94 -21.04 9.59 -13.34
CA GLN A 94 -21.83 8.49 -13.86
C GLN A 94 -21.44 7.14 -13.23
N CYS A 95 -21.15 7.12 -11.93
CA CYS A 95 -20.87 5.90 -11.19
C CYS A 95 -22.17 5.29 -10.67
N ASP A 96 -22.33 3.98 -10.83
CA ASP A 96 -23.50 3.25 -10.36
C ASP A 96 -23.53 3.19 -8.83
N PHE A 97 -22.38 2.97 -8.17
CA PHE A 97 -22.26 2.94 -6.71
C PHE A 97 -20.84 3.31 -6.24
N CYS A 98 -20.69 3.64 -4.96
CA CYS A 98 -19.39 3.73 -4.30
C CYS A 98 -19.02 2.48 -3.52
N VAL A 99 -17.72 2.29 -3.33
CA VAL A 99 -17.14 1.21 -2.56
C VAL A 99 -16.23 1.80 -1.49
N HIS A 100 -16.47 1.42 -0.24
CA HIS A 100 -15.65 1.79 0.92
C HIS A 100 -15.28 0.55 1.74
N GLY A 101 -14.29 0.70 2.62
CA GLY A 101 -13.99 -0.34 3.61
C GLY A 101 -15.11 -0.48 4.64
N ASP A 102 -15.09 -1.57 5.40
CA ASP A 102 -15.99 -1.85 6.53
C ASP A 102 -15.67 -1.03 7.80
N ASP A 103 -15.02 0.13 7.63
CA ASP A 103 -14.68 1.06 8.71
C ASP A 103 -15.95 1.73 9.25
N ILE A 104 -15.96 2.02 10.55
CA ILE A 104 -17.13 2.64 11.19
C ILE A 104 -17.14 4.14 10.89
N THR A 105 -18.09 4.56 10.07
CA THR A 105 -18.22 5.96 9.62
C THR A 105 -19.48 6.59 10.19
N VAL A 106 -19.40 7.01 11.45
CA VAL A 106 -20.46 7.76 12.13
C VAL A 106 -20.01 9.19 12.42
N THR A 107 -20.92 10.15 12.26
CA THR A 107 -20.73 11.53 12.70
C THR A 107 -20.73 11.62 14.23
N ALA A 108 -20.40 12.80 14.77
CA ALA A 108 -20.46 13.05 16.22
C ALA A 108 -21.86 12.80 16.80
N ASP A 109 -22.90 13.00 15.98
CA ASP A 109 -24.31 12.78 16.34
C ASP A 109 -24.75 11.32 16.17
N GLY A 110 -23.82 10.41 15.85
CA GLY A 110 -24.10 8.98 15.69
C GLY A 110 -24.76 8.59 14.35
N ILE A 111 -24.87 9.53 13.40
CA ILE A 111 -25.47 9.28 12.09
C ILE A 111 -24.41 8.73 11.14
N ASP A 112 -24.76 7.69 10.36
CA ASP A 112 -23.88 7.16 9.33
C ASP A 112 -23.55 8.23 8.29
N THR A 113 -22.25 8.48 8.08
CA THR A 113 -21.73 9.49 7.14
C THR A 113 -22.27 9.26 5.71
N TYR A 114 -22.56 8.02 5.33
CA TYR A 114 -23.03 7.63 4.00
C TYR A 114 -24.52 7.25 3.96
N HIS A 115 -25.32 7.61 4.97
CA HIS A 115 -26.74 7.21 5.07
C HIS A 115 -27.56 7.50 3.80
N LEU A 116 -27.34 8.63 3.12
CA LEU A 116 -28.04 8.97 1.87
C LEU A 116 -27.68 8.02 0.72
N VAL A 117 -26.40 7.66 0.60
CA VAL A 117 -25.91 6.76 -0.44
C VAL A 117 -26.34 5.32 -0.17
N LYS A 118 -26.33 4.90 1.10
CA LYS A 118 -26.86 3.61 1.55
C LYS A 118 -28.37 3.49 1.30
N LYS A 119 -29.15 4.53 1.61
CA LYS A 119 -30.61 4.56 1.35
C LYS A 119 -30.96 4.44 -0.15
N ALA A 120 -30.07 4.92 -1.02
CA ALA A 120 -30.23 4.81 -2.47
C ALA A 120 -29.74 3.46 -3.06
N ASP A 121 -29.28 2.51 -2.22
CA ASP A 121 -28.62 1.26 -2.63
C ASP A 121 -27.39 1.46 -3.53
N ARG A 122 -26.65 2.56 -3.33
CA ARG A 122 -25.45 2.89 -4.12
C ARG A 122 -24.16 2.84 -3.30
N TYR A 123 -24.15 2.04 -2.24
CA TYR A 123 -23.01 1.85 -1.34
C TYR A 123 -22.71 0.36 -1.20
N ARG A 124 -21.45 -0.02 -1.43
CA ARG A 124 -20.95 -1.40 -1.25
C ARG A 124 -19.73 -1.39 -0.34
N GLU A 125 -19.54 -2.48 0.39
CA GLU A 125 -18.43 -2.64 1.34
C GLU A 125 -17.42 -3.69 0.83
N VAL A 126 -16.14 -3.44 1.10
CA VAL A 126 -15.05 -4.41 0.87
C VAL A 126 -14.28 -4.66 2.15
N GLN A 127 -13.67 -5.84 2.25
CA GLN A 127 -12.99 -6.24 3.48
C GLN A 127 -11.70 -5.45 3.67
N ARG A 128 -11.49 -4.95 4.89
CA ARG A 128 -10.22 -4.36 5.30
C ARG A 128 -9.06 -5.35 5.13
N THR A 129 -7.95 -4.84 4.62
CA THR A 129 -6.75 -5.66 4.44
C THR A 129 -6.00 -5.82 5.76
N ALA A 130 -5.92 -7.04 6.28
CA ALA A 130 -5.17 -7.33 7.48
C ALA A 130 -3.65 -7.12 7.31
N GLY A 131 -3.00 -6.62 8.36
CA GLY A 131 -1.54 -6.52 8.47
C GLY A 131 -0.92 -5.19 8.05
N VAL A 132 -1.71 -4.18 7.64
CA VAL A 132 -1.18 -2.83 7.34
C VAL A 132 -2.20 -1.73 7.58
N SER A 133 -1.72 -0.58 8.06
CA SER A 133 -2.44 0.70 8.03
C SER A 133 -1.45 1.85 8.02
N THR A 134 -1.88 3.06 7.60
CA THR A 134 -1.04 4.26 7.71
C THR A 134 -0.59 4.51 9.15
N THR A 135 -1.45 4.26 10.15
CA THR A 135 -1.10 4.40 11.57
C THR A 135 0.01 3.43 11.97
N ASP A 136 -0.08 2.17 11.56
CA ASP A 136 0.96 1.15 11.78
C ASP A 136 2.28 1.56 11.13
N LEU A 137 2.28 1.92 9.84
CA LEU A 137 3.51 2.33 9.13
C LEU A 137 4.17 3.57 9.76
N VAL A 138 3.38 4.57 10.14
CA VAL A 138 3.88 5.75 10.86
C VAL A 138 4.49 5.33 12.20
N GLY A 139 3.84 4.42 12.94
CA GLY A 139 4.38 3.86 14.18
C GLY A 139 5.74 3.19 13.98
N ARG A 140 5.87 2.33 12.95
CA ARG A 140 7.16 1.69 12.59
C ARG A 140 8.27 2.71 12.29
N MET A 141 7.94 3.84 11.66
CA MET A 141 8.89 4.91 11.38
C MET A 141 9.24 5.75 12.60
N LEU A 142 8.29 5.99 13.51
CA LEU A 142 8.58 6.67 14.77
C LEU A 142 9.50 5.82 15.66
N LEU A 143 9.36 4.49 15.63
CA LEU A 143 10.27 3.55 16.33
C LEU A 143 11.73 3.60 15.80
N LEU A 144 11.95 4.00 14.54
CA LEU A 144 13.31 4.18 14.00
C LEU A 144 14.06 5.39 14.58
N THR A 145 13.38 6.33 15.24
CA THR A 145 14.03 7.54 15.76
C THR A 145 14.94 7.18 16.95
N ARG A 146 16.25 7.23 16.72
CA ARG A 146 17.34 6.75 17.58
C ARG A 146 17.54 7.48 18.93
N GLU A 147 16.51 8.12 19.49
CA GLU A 147 16.57 8.67 20.86
C GLU A 147 16.01 7.70 21.94
N HIS A 148 15.54 6.53 21.56
CA HIS A 148 14.95 5.55 22.49
C HIS A 148 15.96 4.79 23.38
N PHE A 149 17.24 5.15 23.40
CA PHE A 149 18.23 4.55 24.32
C PHE A 149 18.61 5.39 25.55
N LYS A 150 18.05 6.59 25.75
CA LYS A 150 18.16 7.28 27.05
C LYS A 150 16.96 8.20 27.32
N ARG A 151 15.96 7.72 28.09
CA ARG A 151 15.29 8.47 29.17
C ARG A 151 14.19 7.66 29.87
N GLY A 152 14.53 7.16 31.07
CA GLY A 152 13.63 7.03 32.22
C GLY A 152 12.58 5.91 32.23
N ASP A 153 12.17 5.54 33.45
CA ASP A 153 11.28 4.41 33.82
C ASP A 153 9.81 4.52 33.34
N LYS A 154 9.55 5.20 32.23
CA LYS A 154 8.22 5.27 31.60
C LYS A 154 8.30 4.74 30.17
N GLU A 155 8.58 3.46 30.10
CA GLU A 155 8.44 2.67 28.88
C GLU A 155 6.97 2.67 28.45
N TYR A 156 6.73 2.95 27.16
CA TYR A 156 5.45 2.64 26.53
C TYR A 156 5.27 1.13 26.60
N THR A 157 4.41 0.68 27.50
CA THR A 157 3.85 -0.68 27.50
C THR A 157 2.87 -0.77 26.33
N VAL A 158 3.39 -0.84 25.11
CA VAL A 158 2.64 -1.47 24.02
C VAL A 158 2.64 -2.94 24.39
N ALA A 159 1.53 -3.38 24.99
CA ALA A 159 1.34 -4.74 25.49
C ALA A 159 1.92 -5.78 24.54
N LEU A 160 3.08 -6.32 24.93
CA LEU A 160 3.73 -7.49 24.35
C LEU A 160 3.04 -8.80 24.79
N GLU A 161 1.90 -8.70 25.47
CA GLU A 161 1.19 -9.83 26.04
C GLU A 161 0.03 -10.27 25.14
N HIS A 162 0.32 -11.21 24.24
CA HIS A 162 -0.35 -12.51 24.11
C HIS A 162 0.29 -13.25 22.92
N SER A 163 1.54 -13.67 23.14
CA SER A 163 2.23 -14.66 22.33
C SER A 163 1.76 -16.06 22.72
N SER A 164 0.58 -16.48 22.24
CA SER A 164 0.23 -17.90 22.19
C SER A 164 0.57 -18.48 20.81
N ASN A 165 1.76 -19.06 20.76
CA ASN A 165 2.21 -20.17 19.93
C ASN A 165 1.15 -20.80 19.01
N LEU A 166 1.27 -20.61 17.69
CA LEU A 166 0.95 -21.66 16.71
C LEU A 166 1.64 -21.39 15.35
N GLY A 167 2.72 -22.14 15.08
CA GLY A 167 3.00 -22.66 13.73
C GLY A 167 3.60 -21.76 12.65
N THR A 168 4.63 -20.96 12.94
CA THR A 168 5.40 -20.28 11.87
C THR A 168 6.91 -20.44 12.06
N ASP A 169 7.57 -20.85 10.98
CA ASP A 169 9.01 -21.15 10.88
C ASP A 169 9.90 -20.04 11.46
N SER A 170 11.00 -20.44 12.12
CA SER A 170 11.91 -19.54 12.86
C SER A 170 12.66 -18.56 11.95
N THR A 171 12.67 -18.82 10.64
CA THR A 171 13.22 -17.95 9.59
C THR A 171 12.35 -16.71 9.31
N ALA A 172 11.07 -16.72 9.69
CA ALA A 172 10.14 -15.61 9.49
C ALA A 172 10.21 -14.54 10.59
N ARG A 173 10.91 -14.82 11.70
CA ARG A 173 11.23 -13.80 12.72
C ARG A 173 12.64 -13.29 12.47
N SER A 174 12.77 -12.26 11.63
CA SER A 174 13.93 -11.37 11.77
C SER A 174 13.76 -10.61 13.09
N PRO A 175 14.72 -10.68 14.02
CA PRO A 175 14.68 -9.91 15.27
C PRO A 175 14.67 -8.39 15.03
N TYR A 176 14.92 -7.94 13.79
CA TYR A 176 15.00 -6.53 13.40
C TYR A 176 13.73 -6.00 12.70
N THR A 177 12.84 -6.86 12.16
CA THR A 177 11.64 -6.45 11.39
C THR A 177 10.31 -6.97 11.96
N GLY A 178 10.32 -7.45 13.22
CA GLY A 178 9.18 -8.10 13.91
C GLY A 178 7.97 -7.22 14.26
N CYS A 179 7.61 -6.24 13.44
CA CYS A 179 6.44 -5.38 13.67
C CYS A 179 5.23 -5.73 12.77
N SER A 180 5.42 -6.44 11.65
CA SER A 180 4.32 -6.77 10.74
C SER A 180 3.54 -8.01 11.20
N LYS A 181 2.21 -7.88 11.27
CA LYS A 181 1.26 -9.00 11.47
C LYS A 181 0.70 -9.53 10.14
N PHE A 182 1.32 -9.17 9.01
CA PHE A 182 0.87 -9.60 7.69
C PHE A 182 1.13 -11.09 7.47
N LEU A 183 0.07 -11.83 7.14
CA LEU A 183 0.16 -13.24 6.74
C LEU A 183 0.19 -13.35 5.20
N PRO A 184 1.35 -13.66 4.58
CA PRO A 184 1.42 -13.92 3.15
C PRO A 184 0.70 -15.22 2.81
N THR A 185 -0.04 -15.22 1.70
CA THR A 185 -0.61 -16.44 1.13
C THR A 185 -0.41 -16.43 -0.37
N THR A 186 -0.32 -17.62 -0.97
CA THR A 186 -0.27 -17.79 -2.43
C THR A 186 -1.45 -17.08 -3.11
N GLN A 187 -2.65 -17.16 -2.52
CA GLN A 187 -3.85 -16.49 -3.02
C GLN A 187 -3.68 -14.97 -3.11
N LYS A 188 -3.09 -14.32 -2.10
CA LYS A 188 -2.84 -12.86 -2.13
C LYS A 188 -1.86 -12.48 -3.23
N ILE A 189 -0.82 -13.29 -3.44
CA ILE A 189 0.16 -13.07 -4.52
C ILE A 189 -0.53 -13.22 -5.88
N ILE A 190 -1.34 -14.25 -6.10
CA ILE A 190 -2.09 -14.46 -7.34
C ILE A 190 -3.04 -13.29 -7.62
N GLN A 191 -3.78 -12.82 -6.62
CA GLN A 191 -4.68 -11.67 -6.73
C GLN A 191 -3.96 -10.38 -7.14
N PHE A 192 -2.68 -10.25 -6.77
CA PHE A 192 -1.84 -9.11 -7.10
C PHE A 192 -0.98 -9.33 -8.33
N SER A 193 -0.77 -10.55 -8.81
CA SER A 193 0.02 -10.82 -10.02
C SER A 193 -0.78 -10.52 -11.27
N SER A 194 -0.09 -10.17 -12.36
CA SER A 194 -0.70 -10.10 -13.69
C SER A 194 -0.91 -11.50 -14.30
N GLY A 195 -0.14 -12.50 -13.83
CA GLY A 195 -0.10 -13.85 -14.41
C GLY A 195 0.50 -13.90 -15.82
N LEU A 196 1.08 -12.81 -16.31
CA LEU A 196 1.64 -12.71 -17.66
C LEU A 196 3.09 -13.22 -17.68
N SER A 197 3.45 -13.95 -18.74
CA SER A 197 4.82 -14.32 -19.04
C SER A 197 5.35 -13.54 -20.24
N PRO A 198 6.66 -13.23 -20.30
CA PRO A 198 7.24 -12.52 -21.44
C PRO A 198 7.15 -13.37 -22.70
N LYS A 199 6.73 -12.76 -23.81
CA LYS A 199 6.76 -13.39 -25.14
C LYS A 199 8.20 -13.55 -25.60
N PRO A 200 8.51 -14.49 -26.51
CA PRO A 200 9.87 -14.68 -27.02
C PRO A 200 10.48 -13.42 -27.67
N THR A 201 9.64 -12.51 -28.17
CA THR A 201 10.04 -11.25 -28.81
C THR A 201 10.20 -10.09 -27.82
N ASP A 202 9.71 -10.23 -26.58
CA ASP A 202 9.67 -9.13 -25.62
C ASP A 202 11.06 -8.77 -25.14
N LYS A 203 11.34 -7.47 -25.07
CA LYS A 203 12.56 -6.95 -24.46
C LYS A 203 12.39 -6.89 -22.94
N VAL A 204 12.90 -7.91 -22.26
CA VAL A 204 12.86 -8.01 -20.79
C VAL A 204 13.80 -7.00 -20.13
N VAL A 205 13.23 -6.16 -19.27
CA VAL A 205 13.94 -5.18 -18.44
C VAL A 205 13.96 -5.69 -17.00
N TYR A 206 15.12 -5.62 -16.35
CA TYR A 206 15.28 -5.96 -14.94
C TYR A 206 15.74 -4.75 -14.14
N VAL A 207 15.13 -4.55 -12.97
CA VAL A 207 15.56 -3.60 -11.95
C VAL A 207 15.58 -4.29 -10.60
N ALA A 208 16.42 -3.85 -9.67
CA ALA A 208 16.50 -4.45 -8.33
C ALA A 208 16.64 -3.39 -7.24
N GLY A 209 16.21 -3.73 -6.03
CA GLY A 209 16.39 -2.87 -4.87
C GLY A 209 15.54 -3.25 -3.67
N ALA A 210 15.48 -2.34 -2.69
CA ALA A 210 14.62 -2.49 -1.52
C ALA A 210 13.14 -2.33 -1.90
N PHE A 211 12.78 -1.24 -2.59
CA PHE A 211 11.39 -0.81 -2.79
C PHE A 211 10.58 -0.74 -1.49
N ASP A 212 11.25 -0.32 -0.41
CA ASP A 212 10.65 -0.14 0.91
C ASP A 212 9.82 1.16 0.96
N LEU A 213 8.65 1.09 1.61
CA LEU A 213 7.61 2.12 1.57
C LEU A 213 7.35 2.63 0.14
N PHE A 214 6.94 1.73 -0.77
CA PHE A 214 6.75 2.04 -2.19
C PHE A 214 6.07 3.42 -2.44
N HIS A 215 6.76 4.31 -3.16
CA HIS A 215 6.47 5.76 -3.17
C HIS A 215 6.74 6.38 -4.55
N VAL A 216 6.42 7.67 -4.72
CA VAL A 216 6.51 8.39 -6.01
C VAL A 216 7.90 8.33 -6.66
N GLY A 217 8.99 8.36 -5.87
CA GLY A 217 10.35 8.16 -6.40
C GLY A 217 10.55 6.80 -7.08
N HIS A 218 10.04 5.72 -6.48
CA HIS A 218 10.05 4.38 -7.08
C HIS A 218 9.16 4.34 -8.32
N LEU A 219 7.98 4.96 -8.25
CA LEU A 219 7.04 5.02 -9.37
C LEU A 219 7.67 5.68 -10.61
N ASP A 220 8.32 6.82 -10.44
CA ASP A 220 8.94 7.58 -11.52
C ASP A 220 10.11 6.82 -12.14
N PHE A 221 10.88 6.13 -11.29
CA PHE A 221 11.93 5.22 -11.76
C PHE A 221 11.37 4.03 -12.54
N LEU A 222 10.32 3.37 -12.03
CA LEU A 222 9.70 2.22 -12.70
C LEU A 222 9.02 2.62 -14.02
N GLU A 223 8.43 3.80 -14.10
CA GLU A 223 7.91 4.34 -15.36
C GLU A 223 9.04 4.53 -16.39
N ALA A 224 10.17 5.10 -15.97
CA ALA A 224 11.33 5.26 -16.84
C ALA A 224 11.94 3.92 -17.27
N ALA A 225 11.98 2.93 -16.36
CA ALA A 225 12.46 1.59 -16.63
C ALA A 225 11.53 0.82 -17.57
N HIS A 226 10.21 0.94 -17.37
CA HIS A 226 9.20 0.35 -18.23
C HIS A 226 9.34 0.86 -19.68
N LYS A 227 9.69 2.13 -19.90
CA LYS A 227 9.98 2.68 -21.24
C LYS A 227 11.22 2.08 -21.92
N GLN A 228 12.03 1.25 -21.23
CA GLN A 228 13.23 0.63 -21.81
C GLN A 228 12.95 -0.70 -22.53
N GLY A 229 11.77 -1.28 -22.40
CA GLY A 229 11.40 -2.55 -23.02
C GLY A 229 9.92 -2.89 -22.82
N ASP A 230 9.56 -4.16 -23.03
CA ASP A 230 8.17 -4.58 -23.12
C ASP A 230 7.69 -5.30 -21.85
N PHE A 231 8.62 -5.88 -21.08
CA PHE A 231 8.31 -6.65 -19.88
C PHE A 231 9.26 -6.27 -18.74
N LEU A 232 8.71 -5.71 -17.67
CA LEU A 232 9.50 -5.22 -16.52
C LEU A 232 9.43 -6.19 -15.35
N ILE A 233 10.59 -6.71 -14.97
CA ILE A 233 10.81 -7.56 -13.79
C ILE A 233 11.48 -6.72 -12.70
N VAL A 234 10.92 -6.77 -11.49
CA VAL A 234 11.46 -6.08 -10.31
C VAL A 234 11.99 -7.09 -9.30
N GLY A 235 13.30 -7.12 -9.08
CA GLY A 235 13.92 -7.90 -8.02
C GLY A 235 13.86 -7.22 -6.66
N LEU A 236 13.30 -7.92 -5.67
CA LEU A 236 13.21 -7.44 -4.30
C LEU A 236 14.22 -8.15 -3.41
N HIS A 237 15.18 -7.39 -2.88
CA HIS A 237 16.15 -7.91 -1.91
C HIS A 237 15.45 -8.39 -0.64
N THR A 238 16.03 -9.38 0.05
CA THR A 238 15.51 -9.88 1.34
C THR A 238 15.64 -8.83 2.44
N ASP A 239 14.92 -9.00 3.54
CA ASP A 239 14.95 -8.04 4.65
C ASP A 239 16.34 -7.96 5.31
N LEU A 240 17.03 -9.10 5.44
CA LEU A 240 18.41 -9.16 5.92
C LEU A 240 19.36 -8.37 5.02
N GLU A 241 19.20 -8.52 3.71
CA GLU A 241 20.04 -7.84 2.73
C GLU A 241 19.79 -6.33 2.74
N VAL A 242 18.52 -5.91 2.79
CA VAL A 242 18.17 -4.48 2.92
C VAL A 242 18.74 -3.88 4.21
N ASN A 243 18.65 -4.61 5.32
CA ASN A 243 19.20 -4.17 6.61
C ASN A 243 20.73 -4.04 6.54
N ARG A 244 21.43 -4.94 5.86
CA ARG A 244 22.89 -4.90 5.70
C ARG A 244 23.38 -3.58 5.10
N TYR A 245 22.77 -3.12 4.00
CA TYR A 245 23.24 -1.92 3.29
C TYR A 245 22.53 -0.62 3.69
N LYS A 246 21.33 -0.66 4.31
CA LYS A 246 20.66 0.54 4.85
C LYS A 246 20.87 0.75 6.35
N GLY A 247 21.12 -0.32 7.11
CA GLY A 247 21.24 -0.31 8.57
C GLY A 247 19.94 0.00 9.31
N SER A 248 20.09 0.29 10.62
CA SER A 248 18.98 0.63 11.53
C SER A 248 17.89 -0.45 11.56
N ASN A 249 16.60 -0.08 11.65
CA ASN A 249 15.49 -1.04 11.55
C ASN A 249 14.87 -1.05 10.14
N TYR A 250 15.65 -0.75 9.10
CA TYR A 250 15.20 -0.96 7.72
C TYR A 250 15.26 -2.44 7.36
N PRO A 251 14.36 -2.94 6.50
CA PRO A 251 13.24 -2.22 5.89
C PRO A 251 12.05 -2.04 6.85
N ILE A 252 11.25 -1.00 6.63
CA ILE A 252 10.00 -0.74 7.37
C ILE A 252 8.91 -1.75 6.99
N MET A 253 8.83 -2.08 5.70
CA MET A 253 7.97 -3.14 5.18
C MET A 253 8.80 -4.40 4.93
N ASN A 254 8.32 -5.54 5.43
CA ASN A 254 8.96 -6.82 5.17
C ASN A 254 8.87 -7.20 3.68
N LEU A 255 9.62 -8.23 3.28
CA LEU A 255 9.69 -8.67 1.89
C LEU A 255 8.32 -8.91 1.28
N HIS A 256 7.42 -9.58 2.00
CA HIS A 256 6.10 -9.92 1.48
C HIS A 256 5.17 -8.70 1.33
N GLU A 257 5.25 -7.72 2.24
CA GLU A 257 4.53 -6.45 2.13
C GLU A 257 5.03 -5.63 0.92
N ARG A 258 6.36 -5.64 0.68
CA ARG A 258 6.98 -4.97 -0.47
C ARG A 258 6.60 -5.64 -1.79
N VAL A 259 6.55 -6.97 -1.84
CA VAL A 259 6.07 -7.73 -3.01
C VAL A 259 4.68 -7.25 -3.43
N LEU A 260 3.71 -7.20 -2.51
CA LEU A 260 2.36 -6.76 -2.85
C LEU A 260 2.31 -5.28 -3.25
N SER A 261 3.11 -4.44 -2.61
CA SER A 261 3.18 -3.00 -2.93
C SER A 261 3.71 -2.76 -4.34
N VAL A 262 4.71 -3.51 -4.77
CA VAL A 262 5.30 -3.42 -6.11
C VAL A 262 4.40 -4.04 -7.18
N LEU A 263 3.79 -5.20 -6.90
CA LEU A 263 2.86 -5.87 -7.84
C LEU A 263 1.59 -5.06 -8.14
N ALA A 264 1.23 -4.10 -7.27
CA ALA A 264 0.10 -3.20 -7.50
C ALA A 264 0.39 -2.15 -8.60
N CYS A 265 1.66 -1.88 -8.89
CA CYS A 265 2.07 -0.88 -9.88
C CYS A 265 1.81 -1.38 -11.31
N LYS A 266 1.13 -0.56 -12.13
CA LYS A 266 0.77 -0.91 -13.51
C LYS A 266 1.95 -1.09 -14.47
N TYR A 267 3.12 -0.55 -14.12
CA TYR A 267 4.33 -0.68 -14.93
C TYR A 267 5.06 -2.01 -14.69
N VAL A 268 4.75 -2.72 -13.59
CA VAL A 268 5.43 -3.94 -13.18
C VAL A 268 4.69 -5.16 -13.70
N HIS A 269 5.42 -6.07 -14.32
CA HIS A 269 4.87 -7.30 -14.89
C HIS A 269 5.11 -8.49 -13.97
N GLU A 270 6.32 -8.58 -13.39
CA GLU A 270 6.75 -9.68 -12.54
C GLU A 270 7.69 -9.19 -11.41
N VAL A 271 7.74 -9.95 -10.32
CA VAL A 271 8.62 -9.71 -9.17
C VAL A 271 9.45 -10.94 -8.85
N VAL A 272 10.77 -10.76 -8.69
CA VAL A 272 11.64 -11.79 -8.11
C VAL A 272 11.66 -11.60 -6.59
N ILE A 273 11.00 -12.52 -5.88
CA ILE A 273 10.89 -12.49 -4.41
C ILE A 273 12.19 -13.00 -3.80
N GLY A 274 12.94 -12.14 -3.10
CA GLY A 274 14.23 -12.52 -2.52
C GLY A 274 15.34 -12.56 -3.57
N ALA A 275 15.38 -11.55 -4.45
CA ALA A 275 16.42 -11.41 -5.45
C ALA A 275 17.81 -11.26 -4.79
N PRO A 276 18.88 -11.84 -5.38
CA PRO A 276 20.24 -11.61 -4.93
C PRO A 276 20.61 -10.14 -5.09
N TYR A 277 21.52 -9.65 -4.23
CA TYR A 277 22.00 -8.28 -4.28
C TYR A 277 22.76 -7.99 -5.58
N SER A 278 23.72 -8.85 -5.91
CA SER A 278 24.41 -8.83 -7.21
C SER A 278 23.55 -9.41 -8.32
N VAL A 279 23.52 -8.72 -9.46
CA VAL A 279 22.85 -9.22 -10.67
C VAL A 279 23.73 -10.27 -11.32
N THR A 280 23.38 -11.54 -11.13
CA THR A 280 24.17 -12.68 -11.61
C THR A 280 23.88 -13.03 -13.07
N ALA A 281 24.83 -13.72 -13.72
CA ALA A 281 24.66 -14.28 -15.06
C ALA A 281 23.45 -15.23 -15.12
N ASP A 282 23.33 -16.13 -14.14
CA ASP A 282 22.24 -17.11 -14.07
C ASP A 282 20.87 -16.45 -13.98
N LEU A 283 20.72 -15.39 -13.18
CA LEU A 283 19.48 -14.63 -13.09
C LEU A 283 19.13 -14.01 -14.45
N MET A 284 20.11 -13.38 -15.10
CA MET A 284 19.91 -12.73 -16.39
C MET A 284 19.53 -13.75 -17.47
N ASP A 285 20.18 -14.92 -17.49
CA ASP A 285 19.94 -15.96 -18.49
C ASP A 285 18.61 -16.67 -18.25
N HIS A 286 18.27 -16.95 -16.98
CA HIS A 286 16.99 -17.54 -16.58
C HIS A 286 15.79 -16.68 -17.03
N PHE A 287 15.83 -15.38 -16.74
CA PHE A 287 14.76 -14.44 -17.10
C PHE A 287 14.92 -13.81 -18.50
N ARG A 288 15.96 -14.21 -19.25
CA ARG A 288 16.29 -13.67 -20.60
C ARG A 288 16.40 -12.15 -20.62
N VAL A 289 16.96 -11.56 -19.57
CA VAL A 289 17.09 -10.12 -19.36
C VAL A 289 17.91 -9.49 -20.48
N LYS A 290 17.37 -8.45 -21.11
CA LYS A 290 18.02 -7.69 -22.19
C LYS A 290 18.57 -6.35 -21.74
N VAL A 291 18.01 -5.76 -20.69
CA VAL A 291 18.45 -4.49 -20.12
C VAL A 291 18.34 -4.56 -18.61
N VAL A 292 19.37 -4.10 -17.92
CA VAL A 292 19.33 -3.87 -16.46
C VAL A 292 19.35 -2.38 -16.21
N CYS A 293 18.41 -1.88 -15.41
CA CYS A 293 18.32 -0.46 -15.07
C CYS A 293 18.50 -0.22 -13.57
N HIS A 294 19.17 0.88 -13.24
CA HIS A 294 19.24 1.42 -11.89
C HIS A 294 18.98 2.92 -11.90
N GLY A 295 18.48 3.47 -10.79
CA GLY A 295 18.30 4.91 -10.64
C GLY A 295 19.63 5.66 -10.48
N ARG A 296 19.54 6.97 -10.24
CA ARG A 296 20.71 7.82 -9.89
C ARG A 296 21.10 7.76 -8.42
N THR A 297 20.42 6.93 -7.63
CA THR A 297 20.80 6.69 -6.24
C THR A 297 22.15 6.01 -6.16
N THR A 298 22.83 6.16 -5.02
CA THR A 298 24.11 5.48 -4.77
C THR A 298 23.92 3.97 -4.82
N ILE A 299 24.86 3.28 -5.47
CA ILE A 299 24.94 1.82 -5.49
C ILE A 299 25.99 1.43 -4.46
N ALA A 300 25.58 0.74 -3.39
CA ALA A 300 26.53 0.17 -2.44
C ALA A 300 27.22 -1.05 -3.06
N THR A 301 28.48 -1.29 -2.70
CA THR A 301 29.19 -2.52 -3.08
C THR A 301 28.58 -3.73 -2.39
N ASP A 302 28.80 -4.91 -2.95
CA ASP A 302 28.37 -6.16 -2.33
C ASP A 302 29.28 -6.53 -1.12
N ALA A 303 29.00 -7.64 -0.44
CA ALA A 303 29.68 -8.11 0.76
C ALA A 303 31.18 -8.39 0.53
N ASP A 304 31.52 -8.76 -0.70
CA ASP A 304 32.88 -8.98 -1.18
C ASP A 304 33.49 -7.73 -1.83
N GLU A 305 32.89 -6.55 -1.57
CA GLU A 305 33.28 -5.25 -2.14
C GLU A 305 33.13 -5.14 -3.67
N SER A 306 32.49 -6.12 -4.30
CA SER A 306 32.29 -6.11 -5.75
C SER A 306 31.15 -5.16 -6.17
N ASP A 307 31.19 -4.72 -7.43
CA ASP A 307 30.11 -3.96 -8.05
C ASP A 307 28.93 -4.90 -8.37
N PRO A 308 27.75 -4.72 -7.74
CA PRO A 308 26.62 -5.63 -7.94
C PRO A 308 26.07 -5.61 -9.37
N TYR A 309 26.46 -4.63 -10.18
CA TYR A 309 26.10 -4.52 -11.60
C TYR A 309 27.27 -4.85 -12.54
N LYS A 310 28.34 -5.49 -12.04
CA LYS A 310 29.51 -5.88 -12.86
C LYS A 310 29.11 -6.71 -14.08
N VAL A 311 28.31 -7.76 -13.90
CA VAL A 311 27.86 -8.65 -15.00
C VAL A 311 27.07 -7.89 -16.08
N PRO A 312 26.00 -7.13 -15.77
CA PRO A 312 25.28 -6.41 -16.81
C PRO A 312 26.11 -5.29 -17.47
N LYS A 313 27.07 -4.68 -16.76
CA LYS A 313 28.04 -3.73 -17.34
C LYS A 313 28.96 -4.43 -18.35
N GLN A 314 29.51 -5.59 -18.01
CA GLN A 314 30.33 -6.40 -18.91
C GLN A 314 29.55 -6.87 -20.14
N ARG A 315 28.26 -7.18 -19.98
CA ARG A 315 27.35 -7.54 -21.08
C ARG A 315 26.85 -6.32 -21.89
N GLY A 316 27.28 -5.09 -21.56
CA GLY A 316 26.90 -3.88 -22.28
C GLY A 316 25.43 -3.50 -22.19
N CYS A 317 24.71 -3.97 -21.16
CA CYS A 317 23.25 -3.82 -21.05
C CYS A 317 22.79 -3.11 -19.78
N PHE A 318 23.71 -2.55 -19.00
CA PHE A 318 23.43 -1.73 -17.82
C PHE A 318 23.11 -0.27 -18.19
N LYS A 319 22.06 0.30 -17.61
CA LYS A 319 21.66 1.70 -17.80
C LYS A 319 21.34 2.40 -16.49
N ILE A 320 21.87 3.62 -16.32
CA ILE A 320 21.43 4.54 -15.27
C ILE A 320 20.29 5.40 -15.80
N LEU A 321 19.15 5.40 -15.11
CA LEU A 321 17.97 6.17 -15.47
C LEU A 321 17.79 7.36 -14.52
N ASN A 322 17.41 8.50 -15.08
CA ASN A 322 16.97 9.65 -14.31
C ASN A 322 15.44 9.62 -14.20
N SER A 323 14.92 9.34 -13.01
CA SER A 323 13.48 9.43 -12.72
C SER A 323 12.97 10.87 -12.66
N GLY A 324 13.87 11.86 -12.52
CA GLY A 324 13.50 13.25 -12.24
C GLY A 324 13.00 13.47 -10.82
N ASN A 325 13.05 12.44 -9.97
CA ASN A 325 12.55 12.46 -8.61
C ASN A 325 13.63 11.99 -7.64
N THR A 326 13.90 12.79 -6.61
CA THR A 326 14.94 12.52 -5.61
C THR A 326 14.40 11.89 -4.33
N MET A 327 13.08 11.68 -4.22
CA MET A 327 12.45 11.11 -3.02
C MET A 327 13.01 9.74 -2.69
N THR A 328 13.43 9.57 -1.44
CA THR A 328 13.85 8.30 -0.86
C THR A 328 12.96 7.90 0.32
N THR A 329 13.09 6.63 0.75
CA THR A 329 12.48 6.15 2.00
C THR A 329 12.88 7.03 3.20
N GLU A 330 14.13 7.49 3.25
CA GLU A 330 14.63 8.35 4.33
C GLU A 330 13.92 9.71 4.32
N ASP A 331 13.71 10.32 3.15
CA ASP A 331 12.98 11.60 3.06
C ASP A 331 11.56 11.50 3.62
N ILE A 332 10.88 10.37 3.39
CA ILE A 332 9.54 10.11 3.91
C ILE A 332 9.57 9.98 5.43
N VAL A 333 10.54 9.22 5.95
CA VAL A 333 10.76 9.09 7.40
C VAL A 333 11.03 10.47 8.01
N GLN A 334 11.88 11.29 7.39
CA GLN A 334 12.16 12.66 7.85
C GLN A 334 10.95 13.60 7.78
N ARG A 335 10.08 13.47 6.74
CA ARG A 335 8.80 14.19 6.69
C ARG A 335 7.91 13.83 7.89
N ILE A 336 7.84 12.55 8.24
CA ILE A 336 7.06 12.08 9.39
C ILE A 336 7.66 12.57 10.71
N ILE A 337 8.99 12.53 10.85
CA ILE A 337 9.68 12.98 12.07
C ILE A 337 9.49 14.49 12.28
N ARG A 338 9.58 15.31 11.23
CA ARG A 338 9.43 16.76 11.33
C ARG A 338 8.07 17.18 11.89
N HIS A 339 7.03 16.40 11.58
CA HIS A 339 5.66 16.62 12.05
C HIS A 339 5.25 15.59 13.11
N ARG A 340 6.23 15.01 13.84
CA ARG A 340 6.01 13.94 14.82
C ARG A 340 4.88 14.25 15.80
N LEU A 341 4.89 15.43 16.41
CA LEU A 341 3.87 15.84 17.39
C LEU A 341 2.47 15.86 16.76
N GLU A 342 2.33 16.40 15.55
CA GLU A 342 1.06 16.45 14.83
C GLU A 342 0.55 15.03 14.50
N PHE A 343 1.45 14.14 14.08
CA PHE A 343 1.10 12.75 13.77
C PHE A 343 0.79 11.91 14.99
N GLU A 344 1.50 12.10 16.11
CA GLU A 344 1.21 11.45 17.39
C GLU A 344 -0.17 11.88 17.91
N VAL A 345 -0.48 13.18 17.89
CA VAL A 345 -1.80 13.71 18.27
C VAL A 345 -2.89 13.17 17.35
N ARG A 346 -2.66 13.15 16.04
CA ARG A 346 -3.60 12.59 15.05
C ARG A 346 -3.88 11.11 15.32
N ASN A 347 -2.84 10.30 15.52
CA ASN A 347 -2.97 8.87 15.76
C ASN A 347 -3.70 8.60 17.08
N SER A 348 -3.35 9.32 18.15
CA SER A 348 -4.03 9.19 19.45
C SER A 348 -5.52 9.53 19.37
N ARG A 349 -5.90 10.62 18.69
CA ARG A 349 -7.31 10.97 18.46
C ARG A 349 -8.07 9.88 17.70
N LYS A 350 -7.43 9.26 16.72
CA LYS A 350 -8.04 8.17 15.93
C LYS A 350 -8.27 6.93 16.80
N GLU A 351 -7.27 6.51 17.56
CA GLU A 351 -7.37 5.36 18.47
C GLU A 351 -8.45 5.57 19.55
N GLN A 352 -8.55 6.77 20.11
CA GLN A 352 -9.60 7.12 21.06
C GLN A 352 -11.00 6.99 20.45
N LYS A 353 -11.20 7.49 19.23
CA LYS A 353 -12.48 7.37 18.50
C LYS A 353 -12.83 5.91 18.24
N GLU A 354 -11.90 5.13 17.71
CA GLU A 354 -12.11 3.70 17.42
C GLU A 354 -12.46 2.93 18.70
N THR A 355 -11.73 3.18 19.80
CA THR A 355 -11.98 2.54 21.10
C THR A 355 -13.35 2.89 21.67
N ALA A 356 -13.74 4.17 21.61
CA ALA A 356 -15.05 4.62 22.09
C ALA A 356 -16.20 3.95 21.33
N ILE A 357 -16.07 3.84 20.00
CA ILE A 357 -17.06 3.20 19.15
C ILE A 357 -17.15 1.69 19.43
N ILE A 358 -16.03 1.01 19.63
CA ILE A 358 -16.01 -0.42 19.98
C ILE A 358 -16.73 -0.66 21.31
N LYS A 359 -16.48 0.20 22.32
CA LYS A 359 -17.20 0.12 23.61
C LYS A 359 -18.70 0.28 23.44
N LEU A 360 -19.15 1.29 22.69
CA LEU A 360 -20.58 1.52 22.41
C LEU A 360 -21.22 0.33 21.67
N LYS A 361 -20.53 -0.29 20.71
CA LYS A 361 -21.02 -1.50 20.02
C LYS A 361 -21.16 -2.69 20.96
N ASN A 362 -20.18 -2.91 21.83
CA ASN A 362 -20.22 -4.00 22.81
C ASN A 362 -21.35 -3.78 23.82
N GLU A 363 -21.56 -2.54 24.28
CA GLU A 363 -22.68 -2.18 25.15
C GLU A 363 -24.04 -2.42 24.48
N GLN A 364 -24.20 -2.02 23.21
CA GLN A 364 -25.43 -2.28 22.44
C GLN A 364 -25.68 -3.77 22.16
N GLN A 365 -24.62 -4.58 21.98
CA GLN A 365 -24.74 -6.03 21.85
C GLN A 365 -25.16 -6.70 23.17
N HIS A 366 -24.60 -6.24 24.31
CA HIS A 366 -25.01 -6.71 25.63
C HIS A 366 -26.47 -6.37 25.96
N VAL A 367 -26.94 -5.18 25.58
CA VAL A 367 -28.37 -4.79 25.75
C VAL A 367 -29.29 -5.64 24.88
N LYS A 368 -28.91 -5.97 23.64
CA LYS A 368 -29.70 -6.87 22.76
C LYS A 368 -29.74 -8.32 23.25
N GLN A 369 -28.65 -8.83 23.83
CA GLN A 369 -28.62 -10.18 24.42
C GLN A 369 -29.46 -10.27 25.69
N ASN A 370 -29.43 -9.25 26.55
CA ASN A 370 -30.25 -9.22 27.76
C ASN A 370 -31.74 -8.97 27.45
N GLY A 371 -32.06 -8.17 26.41
CA GLY A 371 -33.44 -7.94 25.98
C GLY A 371 -34.13 -9.16 25.34
N ASN A 372 -33.38 -10.07 24.70
CA ASN A 372 -33.95 -11.33 24.19
C ASN A 372 -34.23 -12.34 25.30
N CYS A 373 -33.51 -12.30 26.43
CA CYS A 373 -33.74 -13.17 27.58
C CYS A 373 -35.07 -12.86 28.31
N GLU A 374 -35.57 -11.62 28.21
CA GLU A 374 -36.83 -11.21 28.85
C GLU A 374 -38.09 -11.51 28.02
N ILE A 375 -37.95 -11.81 26.71
CA ILE A 375 -39.08 -12.10 25.82
C ILE A 375 -39.38 -13.61 25.75
N GLU A 376 -38.42 -14.48 26.05
CA GLU A 376 -38.64 -15.94 26.14
C GLU A 376 -39.17 -16.41 27.52
N ALA A 377 -39.39 -15.49 28.46
CA ALA A 377 -39.88 -15.78 29.81
C ALA A 377 -41.32 -15.30 30.08
N LYS A 378 -42.17 -15.18 29.05
CA LYS A 378 -43.61 -14.90 29.20
C LYS A 378 -44.50 -15.88 28.48
#